data_AF-A0A9P9S7D3-F1
#
_entry.id   AF-A0A9P9S7D3-F1
#
_cell.length_a   1.000
_cell.length_b   1.000
_cell.length_c   1.000
_cell.angle_alpha   90.00
_cell.angle_beta   90.00
_cell.angle_gamma   90.00
#
_symmetry.space_group_name_H-M   'P 1'
#
loop_
_entity.id
_entity.type
_entity.pdbx_description
1 polymer ?
#
loop_
_entity_poly.entity_id
_entity_poly.type
_entity_poly.pdbx_seq_one_letter_code
_entity_poly.pdbx_strand_id
1 'polypeptide(L)'
;MRRTRIVCISDTHNQTPKLPPGDVLIHAGDLTNQGSYSELKKTVEWLERADFEAKIVVAGNHDITLDESFYHEHGNSWRWPQPQDPALCRMLLTESKSITYLENEATTVRLASPKGPGTCFTVFGSPCTPKHWNWAFQYEPQHAESVWGKIPSGVDVVVTHTPPQNHCDGAAEDERSGCPVLLTRLGAVRPMLNICGHIHAGRGVERVRWRTTPGHDESLEEAVEHWTDPGIGNKKLSLLDLTSKSGRALGSVKPQTRQRRPDSLEEEYGSLPDAFQRLNDRAGQPASGDQNLIPTSSLTKVALYEDKALWGKEPGSAVRAPSDIGRDEAAIDCKGPERSLPMAVEQRSETVVINAALLGPRVAGRAIGVNKPIVVDVELPVWQSFHGE
;
A
#
# COMPACT_ATOMS: atom_id res chain seq x y z
N MET A 1 -11.04 -24.14 -5.19
CA MET A 1 -10.92 -22.77 -4.65
C MET A 1 -12.06 -22.51 -3.69
N ARG A 2 -11.89 -21.63 -2.71
CA ARG A 2 -12.97 -21.11 -1.86
C ARG A 2 -12.83 -19.60 -1.74
N ARG A 3 -13.97 -18.92 -1.61
CA ARG A 3 -14.00 -17.49 -1.36
C ARG A 3 -13.28 -17.18 -0.05
N THR A 4 -12.37 -16.21 -0.10
CA THR A 4 -11.66 -15.59 1.01
C THR A 4 -11.89 -14.10 0.92
N ARG A 5 -12.26 -13.46 2.03
CA ARG A 5 -12.47 -12.02 2.12
C ARG A 5 -11.24 -11.35 2.70
N ILE A 6 -10.63 -10.48 1.92
CA ILE A 6 -9.47 -9.68 2.29
C ILE A 6 -9.92 -8.24 2.51
N VAL A 7 -9.54 -7.63 3.62
CA VAL A 7 -9.73 -6.21 3.91
C VAL A 7 -8.39 -5.51 3.71
N CYS A 8 -8.34 -4.58 2.76
CA CYS A 8 -7.14 -3.85 2.38
C CYS A 8 -7.21 -2.41 2.92
N ILE A 9 -6.14 -2.01 3.61
CA ILE A 9 -5.92 -0.64 4.10
C ILE A 9 -4.46 -0.25 3.93
N SER A 10 -4.18 1.04 3.97
CA SER A 10 -2.85 1.63 4.01
C SER A 10 -2.94 3.06 4.53
N ASP A 11 -1.81 3.68 4.87
CA ASP A 11 -1.71 5.11 5.16
C ASP A 11 -2.69 5.54 6.25
N THR A 12 -2.70 4.77 7.35
CA THR A 12 -3.59 5.04 8.48
C THR A 12 -3.07 6.17 9.35
N HIS A 13 -1.75 6.40 9.39
CA HIS A 13 -1.14 7.52 10.10
C HIS A 13 -1.69 7.74 11.53
N ASN A 14 -1.58 6.72 12.38
CA ASN A 14 -2.11 6.64 13.76
C ASN A 14 -3.64 6.55 13.89
N GLN A 15 -4.40 6.54 12.78
CA GLN A 15 -5.83 6.29 12.81
C GLN A 15 -6.10 4.82 13.08
N THR A 16 -7.21 4.55 13.77
CA THR A 16 -7.63 3.18 14.15
C THR A 16 -9.08 2.97 13.72
N PRO A 17 -9.36 3.01 12.40
CA PRO A 17 -10.74 2.96 11.91
C PRO A 17 -11.43 1.66 12.31
N LYS A 18 -12.77 1.70 12.34
CA LYS A 18 -13.57 0.48 12.44
C LYS A 18 -13.44 -0.32 11.14
N LEU A 19 -12.97 -1.55 11.24
CA LEU A 19 -12.78 -2.43 10.09
C LEU A 19 -14.07 -3.23 9.80
N PRO A 20 -14.43 -3.44 8.53
CA PRO A 20 -15.47 -4.41 8.16
C PRO A 20 -14.99 -5.84 8.45
N PRO A 21 -15.90 -6.81 8.63
CA PRO A 21 -15.51 -8.20 8.83
C PRO A 21 -14.85 -8.81 7.59
N GLY A 22 -13.84 -9.64 7.80
CA GLY A 22 -13.15 -10.41 6.76
C GLY A 22 -12.31 -11.53 7.34
N ASP A 23 -11.68 -12.32 6.48
CA ASP A 23 -10.82 -13.44 6.88
C ASP A 23 -9.37 -12.97 7.07
N VAL A 24 -8.92 -12.06 6.19
CA VAL A 24 -7.55 -11.52 6.16
C VAL A 24 -7.57 -10.00 6.21
N LEU A 25 -6.72 -9.40 7.02
CA LEU A 25 -6.40 -7.97 7.00
C LEU A 25 -5.04 -7.75 6.35
N ILE A 26 -4.93 -6.81 5.40
CA ILE A 26 -3.66 -6.40 4.80
C ILE A 26 -3.48 -4.89 5.01
N HIS A 27 -2.38 -4.49 5.65
CA HIS A 27 -1.96 -3.10 5.81
C HIS A 27 -0.71 -2.81 4.98
N ALA A 28 -0.83 -1.95 3.96
CA ALA A 28 0.23 -1.70 2.97
C ALA A 28 1.17 -0.51 3.32
N GLY A 29 1.51 -0.36 4.60
CA GLY A 29 2.45 0.68 5.07
C GLY A 29 1.81 1.97 5.59
N ASP A 30 2.66 2.82 6.16
CA ASP A 30 2.32 4.07 6.85
C ASP A 30 1.31 3.86 7.98
N LEU A 31 1.72 2.99 8.91
CA LEU A 31 1.01 2.68 10.15
C LEU A 31 0.92 3.92 11.06
N THR A 32 1.94 4.78 11.00
CA THR A 32 2.15 5.89 11.92
C THR A 32 2.41 7.21 11.20
N ASN A 33 2.53 8.32 11.95
CA ASN A 33 2.96 9.58 11.36
C ASN A 33 4.49 9.73 11.32
N GLN A 34 5.21 9.20 12.32
CA GLN A 34 6.67 9.36 12.44
C GLN A 34 7.35 8.13 13.07
N GLY A 35 6.65 7.01 13.22
CA GLY A 35 7.25 5.77 13.73
C GLY A 35 7.72 5.82 15.17
N SER A 36 7.21 6.69 16.05
CA SER A 36 7.59 6.59 17.47
C SER A 36 7.11 5.27 18.09
N TYR A 37 7.82 4.79 19.12
CA TYR A 37 7.43 3.58 19.85
C TYR A 37 5.98 3.66 20.36
N SER A 38 5.55 4.82 20.86
CA SER A 38 4.18 5.02 21.34
C SER A 38 3.13 4.95 20.23
N GLU A 39 3.45 5.46 19.04
CA GLU A 39 2.56 5.37 17.87
C GLU A 39 2.46 3.93 17.39
N LEU A 40 3.61 3.27 17.19
CA LEU A 40 3.69 1.88 16.77
C LEU A 40 2.95 0.96 17.75
N LYS A 41 3.21 1.10 19.06
CA LYS A 41 2.54 0.31 20.10
C LYS A 41 1.02 0.47 20.04
N LYS A 42 0.52 1.70 19.88
CA LYS A 42 -0.92 1.94 19.75
C LYS A 42 -1.50 1.27 18.50
N THR A 43 -0.83 1.36 17.36
CA THR A 43 -1.29 0.77 16.10
C THR A 43 -1.23 -0.76 16.15
N VAL A 44 -0.14 -1.35 16.66
CA VAL A 44 -0.01 -2.79 16.85
C VAL A 44 -1.11 -3.33 17.76
N GLU A 45 -1.33 -2.70 18.92
CA GLU A 45 -2.42 -3.13 19.82
C GLU A 45 -3.81 -3.05 19.17
N TRP A 46 -4.04 -2.13 18.24
CA TRP A 46 -5.29 -2.06 17.48
C TRP A 46 -5.39 -3.20 16.45
N LEU A 47 -4.31 -3.47 15.71
CA LEU A 47 -4.24 -4.57 14.74
C LEU A 47 -4.38 -5.95 15.40
N GLU A 48 -3.75 -6.16 16.55
CA GLU A 48 -3.84 -7.41 17.30
C GLU A 48 -5.27 -7.70 17.77
N ARG A 49 -6.01 -6.66 18.20
CA ARG A 49 -7.42 -6.75 18.62
C ARG A 49 -8.40 -6.97 17.46
N ALA A 50 -8.00 -6.71 16.22
CA ALA A 50 -8.88 -6.89 15.07
C ALA A 50 -9.21 -8.38 14.86
N ASP A 51 -10.48 -8.70 14.65
CA ASP A 51 -10.98 -10.08 14.50
C ASP A 51 -10.80 -10.56 13.06
N PHE A 52 -9.55 -10.93 12.74
CA PHE A 52 -9.13 -11.52 11.47
C PHE A 52 -8.25 -12.73 11.76
N GLU A 53 -8.36 -13.76 10.94
CA GLU A 53 -7.56 -14.97 11.09
C GLU A 53 -6.09 -14.73 10.74
N ALA A 54 -5.83 -13.90 9.73
CA ALA A 54 -4.48 -13.45 9.39
C ALA A 54 -4.43 -11.92 9.26
N LYS A 55 -3.37 -11.31 9.79
CA LYS A 55 -3.04 -9.88 9.58
C LYS A 55 -1.65 -9.78 8.96
N ILE A 56 -1.57 -9.24 7.76
CA ILE A 56 -0.31 -9.04 7.01
C ILE A 56 -0.01 -7.56 7.01
N VAL A 57 1.20 -7.19 7.41
CA VAL A 57 1.60 -5.79 7.58
C VAL A 57 2.96 -5.57 6.93
N VAL A 58 3.08 -4.51 6.15
CA VAL A 58 4.37 -3.93 5.76
C VAL A 58 4.46 -2.53 6.39
N ALA A 59 5.68 -2.06 6.61
CA ALA A 59 5.94 -0.66 6.98
C ALA A 59 5.74 0.27 5.77
N GLY A 60 5.70 1.58 6.01
CA GLY A 60 5.85 2.60 4.98
C GLY A 60 6.90 3.64 5.35
N ASN A 61 7.02 4.68 4.54
CA ASN A 61 8.09 5.68 4.70
C ASN A 61 7.94 6.54 5.97
N HIS A 62 6.74 6.60 6.56
CA HIS A 62 6.48 7.29 7.84
C HIS A 62 6.81 6.44 9.07
N ASP A 63 7.03 5.14 8.93
CA ASP A 63 7.33 4.24 10.05
C ASP A 63 8.84 4.25 10.37
N ILE A 64 9.36 5.45 10.60
CA ILE A 64 10.81 5.79 10.57
C ILE A 64 11.69 4.87 11.41
N THR A 65 11.27 4.56 12.65
CA THR A 65 12.10 3.73 13.55
C THR A 65 12.14 2.26 13.16
N LEU A 66 11.31 1.82 12.20
CA LEU A 66 11.40 0.48 11.65
C LEU A 66 12.55 0.37 10.63
N ASP A 67 13.00 1.46 10.03
CA ASP A 67 14.24 1.49 9.24
C ASP A 67 15.39 1.93 10.16
N GLU A 68 16.06 0.95 10.76
CA GLU A 68 17.16 1.17 11.70
C GLU A 68 18.30 1.99 11.08
N SER A 69 18.64 1.69 9.82
CA SER A 69 19.72 2.38 9.11
C SER A 69 19.41 3.85 8.89
N PHE A 70 18.21 4.15 8.40
CA PHE A 70 17.72 5.51 8.23
C PHE A 70 17.57 6.24 9.56
N TYR A 71 17.06 5.58 10.60
CA TYR A 71 16.91 6.20 11.92
C TYR A 71 18.27 6.60 12.52
N HIS A 72 19.31 5.78 12.39
CA HIS A 72 20.63 6.14 12.88
C HIS A 72 21.25 7.32 12.12
N GLU A 73 21.04 7.42 10.81
CA GLU A 73 21.56 8.51 9.99
C GLU A 73 20.76 9.81 10.16
N HIS A 74 19.44 9.71 10.22
CA HIS A 74 18.53 10.86 10.10
C HIS A 74 17.65 11.11 11.32
N GLY A 75 17.68 10.26 12.35
CA GLY A 75 16.80 10.35 13.53
C GLY A 75 16.86 11.70 14.24
N ASN A 76 18.02 12.37 14.25
CA ASN A 76 18.18 13.69 14.86
C ASN A 76 17.40 14.82 14.13
N SER A 77 16.98 14.59 12.89
CA SER A 77 16.16 15.53 12.11
C SER A 77 14.70 15.55 12.57
N TRP A 78 14.28 14.56 13.35
CA TRP A 78 12.91 14.36 13.78
C TRP A 78 12.75 14.71 15.26
N ARG A 79 11.54 15.16 15.64
CA ARG A 79 11.26 15.67 16.99
C ARG A 79 10.39 14.69 17.77
N TRP A 80 11.02 13.78 18.50
CA TRP A 80 10.34 12.94 19.49
C TRP A 80 10.54 13.46 20.92
N PRO A 81 9.60 13.19 21.85
CA PRO A 81 9.75 13.58 23.25
C PRO A 81 10.97 12.94 23.93
N GLN A 82 11.39 11.77 23.46
CA GLN A 82 12.53 10.99 23.94
C GLN A 82 13.22 10.31 22.75
N PRO A 83 14.51 9.95 22.86
CA PRO A 83 15.15 9.06 21.89
C PRO A 83 14.35 7.77 21.71
N GLN A 84 14.25 7.30 20.47
CA GLN A 84 13.62 6.03 20.14
C GLN A 84 14.66 4.91 20.06
N ASP A 85 14.20 3.67 20.20
CA ASP A 85 15.00 2.46 20.06
C ASP A 85 14.41 1.62 18.91
N PRO A 86 15.06 1.59 17.73
CA PRO A 86 14.61 0.80 16.58
C PRO A 86 14.36 -0.67 16.90
N ALA A 87 15.20 -1.28 17.74
CA ALA A 87 15.04 -2.70 18.09
C ALA A 87 13.75 -2.93 18.88
N LEU A 88 13.47 -2.08 19.88
CA LEU A 88 12.21 -2.14 20.63
C LEU A 88 10.98 -1.87 19.72
N CYS A 89 11.10 -0.93 18.80
CA CYS A 89 10.03 -0.61 17.85
C CYS A 89 9.73 -1.79 16.91
N ARG A 90 10.76 -2.43 16.36
CA ARG A 90 10.62 -3.58 15.47
C ARG A 90 10.03 -4.79 16.19
N MET A 91 10.45 -5.05 17.44
CA MET A 91 9.93 -6.16 18.24
C MET A 91 8.41 -6.11 18.42
N LEU A 92 7.78 -4.93 18.46
CA LEU A 92 6.31 -4.80 18.52
C LEU A 92 5.60 -5.54 17.37
N LEU A 93 6.21 -5.55 16.18
CA LEU A 93 5.66 -6.19 14.98
C LEU A 93 6.19 -7.62 14.82
N THR A 94 7.50 -7.82 14.95
CA THR A 94 8.15 -9.11 14.65
C THR A 94 7.88 -10.17 15.71
N GLU A 95 7.61 -9.80 16.97
CA GLU A 95 7.28 -10.75 18.04
C GLU A 95 5.77 -10.92 18.25
N SER A 96 4.93 -10.19 17.49
CA SER A 96 3.49 -10.36 17.57
C SER A 96 3.09 -11.76 17.10
N LYS A 97 2.28 -12.44 17.90
CA LYS A 97 1.74 -13.77 17.54
C LYS A 97 0.59 -13.73 16.55
N SER A 98 0.03 -12.53 16.29
CA SER A 98 -1.17 -12.36 15.46
C SER A 98 -0.92 -11.55 14.20
N ILE A 99 0.24 -10.89 14.08
CA ILE A 99 0.64 -10.11 12.92
C ILE A 99 1.77 -10.83 12.20
N THR A 100 1.66 -10.94 10.89
CA THR A 100 2.73 -11.32 9.99
C THR A 100 3.30 -10.03 9.40
N TYR A 101 4.39 -9.53 9.99
CA TYR A 101 5.14 -8.42 9.44
C TYR A 101 6.08 -8.93 8.34
N LEU A 102 6.12 -8.23 7.19
CA LEU A 102 6.95 -8.62 6.05
C LEU A 102 7.85 -7.46 5.61
N GLU A 103 9.12 -7.75 5.40
CA GLU A 103 10.11 -6.77 4.94
C GLU A 103 11.02 -7.35 3.86
N ASN A 104 10.64 -7.14 2.60
CA ASN A 104 11.34 -7.65 1.41
C ASN A 104 11.43 -9.18 1.36
N GLU A 105 10.40 -9.85 1.87
CA GLU A 105 10.34 -11.30 1.99
C GLU A 105 8.97 -11.85 1.59
N ALA A 106 8.91 -13.16 1.39
CA ALA A 106 7.67 -13.86 1.09
C ALA A 106 7.40 -14.97 2.11
N THR A 107 6.12 -15.24 2.33
CA THR A 107 5.67 -16.34 3.18
C THR A 107 4.38 -16.96 2.63
N THR A 108 3.99 -18.10 3.20
CA THR A 108 2.71 -18.76 2.91
C THR A 108 1.76 -18.56 4.07
N VAL A 109 0.59 -17.98 3.77
CA VAL A 109 -0.49 -17.79 4.74
C VAL A 109 -1.45 -18.97 4.65
N ARG A 110 -1.77 -19.55 5.81
CA ARG A 110 -2.70 -20.68 5.94
C ARG A 110 -3.85 -20.28 6.85
N LEU A 111 -5.05 -20.27 6.28
CA LEU A 111 -6.29 -20.06 7.02
C LEU A 111 -6.84 -21.45 7.39
N ALA A 112 -6.65 -21.85 8.64
CA ALA A 112 -7.00 -23.16 9.20
C ALA A 112 -8.16 -23.11 10.21
N SER A 113 -8.73 -21.94 10.48
CA SER A 113 -9.88 -21.76 11.37
C SER A 113 -11.02 -22.69 10.92
N PRO A 114 -11.61 -23.49 11.82
CA PRO A 114 -12.74 -24.36 11.48
C PRO A 114 -13.97 -23.60 10.97
N LYS A 115 -14.08 -22.31 11.31
CA LYS A 115 -15.14 -21.41 10.85
C LYS A 115 -14.72 -20.56 9.64
N GLY A 116 -13.44 -20.60 9.29
CA GLY A 116 -12.85 -19.83 8.20
C GLY A 116 -12.91 -20.56 6.85
N PRO A 117 -12.34 -19.96 5.81
CA PRO A 117 -12.42 -20.49 4.45
C PRO A 117 -11.61 -21.78 4.24
N GLY A 118 -10.61 -22.07 5.07
CA GLY A 118 -9.73 -23.23 4.88
C GLY A 118 -8.77 -23.06 3.72
N THR A 119 -8.35 -21.83 3.40
CA THR A 119 -7.57 -21.50 2.20
C THR A 119 -6.09 -21.24 2.51
N CYS A 120 -5.25 -21.27 1.49
CA CYS A 120 -3.84 -20.89 1.59
C CYS A 120 -3.39 -20.10 0.35
N PHE A 121 -2.46 -19.18 0.56
CA PHE A 121 -1.86 -18.38 -0.51
C PHE A 121 -0.47 -17.91 -0.12
N THR A 122 0.33 -17.57 -1.12
CA THR A 122 1.65 -16.96 -0.95
C THR A 122 1.56 -15.44 -1.02
N VAL A 123 2.32 -14.76 -0.16
CA VAL A 123 2.37 -13.31 -0.11
C VAL A 123 3.81 -12.84 -0.03
N PHE A 124 4.16 -11.83 -0.83
CA PHE A 124 5.39 -11.06 -0.69
C PHE A 124 5.06 -9.68 -0.12
N GLY A 125 5.89 -9.17 0.78
CA GLY A 125 5.73 -7.83 1.38
C GLY A 125 6.99 -7.00 1.29
N SER A 126 6.88 -5.72 0.94
CA SER A 126 7.99 -4.76 0.97
C SER A 126 7.54 -3.35 1.36
N PRO A 127 8.25 -2.67 2.28
CA PRO A 127 7.96 -1.28 2.63
C PRO A 127 8.57 -0.27 1.65
N CYS A 128 9.36 -0.74 0.70
CA CYS A 128 10.27 0.10 -0.06
C CYS A 128 9.57 1.06 -1.03
N THR A 129 10.10 2.29 -1.13
CA THR A 129 9.62 3.31 -2.07
C THR A 129 10.78 3.93 -2.86
N PRO A 130 10.56 4.40 -4.11
CA PRO A 130 11.55 5.22 -4.80
C PRO A 130 11.92 6.44 -3.96
N LYS A 131 13.20 6.79 -3.91
CA LYS A 131 13.65 7.94 -3.13
C LYS A 131 12.98 9.23 -3.59
N HIS A 132 12.35 9.88 -2.62
CA HIS A 132 11.73 11.19 -2.75
C HIS A 132 11.88 11.89 -1.40
N TRP A 133 12.75 12.89 -1.33
CA TRP A 133 13.23 13.48 -0.06
C TRP A 133 13.99 12.48 0.81
N ASN A 134 13.92 12.67 2.13
CA ASN A 134 14.58 11.85 3.13
C ASN A 134 13.53 11.22 4.04
N TRP A 135 13.03 10.06 3.62
CA TRP A 135 12.14 9.23 4.43
C TRP A 135 12.66 7.80 4.52
N ALA A 136 12.15 7.03 5.49
CA ALA A 136 12.55 5.65 5.70
C ALA A 136 12.18 4.75 4.50
N PHE A 137 12.90 3.63 4.37
CA PHE A 137 12.69 2.59 3.37
C PHE A 137 12.82 3.05 1.91
N GLN A 138 13.52 4.14 1.66
CA GLN A 138 13.73 4.66 0.32
C GLN A 138 14.94 4.03 -0.37
N TYR A 139 14.80 3.70 -1.66
CA TYR A 139 15.90 3.25 -2.50
C TYR A 139 16.16 4.21 -3.66
N GLU A 140 17.43 4.32 -4.04
CA GLU A 140 17.81 5.02 -5.25
C GLU A 140 17.32 4.26 -6.50
N PRO A 141 16.87 4.93 -7.58
CA PRO A 141 16.27 4.27 -8.75
C PRO A 141 17.12 3.14 -9.35
N GLN A 142 18.45 3.21 -9.27
CA GLN A 142 19.37 2.19 -9.79
C GLN A 142 19.33 0.88 -8.98
N HIS A 143 18.84 0.93 -7.74
CA HIS A 143 18.66 -0.23 -6.87
C HIS A 143 17.25 -0.82 -6.93
N ALA A 144 16.35 -0.29 -7.76
CA ALA A 144 14.99 -0.79 -7.86
C ALA A 144 14.95 -2.30 -8.22
N GLU A 145 15.85 -2.77 -9.08
CA GLU A 145 15.93 -4.19 -9.46
C GLU A 145 16.37 -5.09 -8.29
N SER A 146 17.23 -4.61 -7.39
CA SER A 146 17.65 -5.41 -6.23
C SER A 146 16.54 -5.54 -5.18
N VAL A 147 15.60 -4.59 -5.17
CA VAL A 147 14.39 -4.65 -4.33
C VAL A 147 13.35 -5.56 -4.99
N TRP A 148 12.92 -5.24 -6.21
CA TRP A 148 11.78 -5.91 -6.84
C TRP A 148 12.11 -7.29 -7.43
N GLY A 149 13.39 -7.55 -7.74
CA GLY A 149 13.86 -8.88 -8.13
C GLY A 149 13.60 -9.96 -7.08
N LYS A 150 13.43 -9.58 -5.80
CA LYS A 150 13.11 -10.48 -4.69
C LYS A 150 11.69 -11.04 -4.72
N ILE A 151 10.76 -10.42 -5.45
CA ILE A 151 9.37 -10.91 -5.58
C ILE A 151 9.42 -12.30 -6.23
N PRO A 152 9.04 -13.40 -5.56
CA PRO A 152 9.18 -14.73 -6.14
C PRO A 152 8.18 -14.96 -7.28
N SER A 153 8.58 -15.76 -8.28
CA SER A 153 7.68 -16.21 -9.34
C SER A 153 6.52 -17.03 -8.75
N GLY A 154 5.31 -16.82 -9.27
CA GLY A 154 4.12 -17.55 -8.82
C GLY A 154 3.49 -17.07 -7.52
N VAL A 155 3.98 -15.98 -6.93
CA VAL A 155 3.34 -15.37 -5.75
C VAL A 155 1.89 -15.00 -6.03
N ASP A 156 1.00 -15.22 -5.07
CA ASP A 156 -0.43 -14.93 -5.22
C ASP A 156 -0.74 -13.46 -4.95
N VAL A 157 -0.14 -12.90 -3.90
CA VAL A 157 -0.37 -11.52 -3.45
C VAL A 157 0.97 -10.80 -3.27
N VAL A 158 1.06 -9.57 -3.78
CA VAL A 158 2.21 -8.68 -3.56
C VAL A 158 1.73 -7.46 -2.78
N VAL A 159 2.30 -7.22 -1.60
CA VAL A 159 2.04 -6.03 -0.78
C VAL A 159 3.27 -5.12 -0.87
N THR A 160 3.09 -3.92 -1.42
CA THR A 160 4.16 -2.91 -1.53
C THR A 160 3.68 -1.61 -0.96
N HIS A 161 4.52 -0.80 -0.32
CA HIS A 161 4.07 0.53 0.06
C HIS A 161 3.87 1.44 -1.17
N THR A 162 4.85 1.47 -2.08
CA THR A 162 4.73 2.20 -3.36
C THR A 162 3.78 1.50 -4.34
N PRO A 163 3.00 2.25 -5.16
CA PRO A 163 2.32 1.70 -6.32
C PRO A 163 3.28 1.42 -7.49
N PRO A 164 2.93 0.52 -8.42
CA PRO A 164 3.60 0.40 -9.71
C PRO A 164 3.29 1.60 -10.60
N GLN A 165 4.20 1.93 -11.52
CA GLN A 165 4.02 3.06 -12.43
C GLN A 165 2.71 2.94 -13.22
N ASN A 166 2.04 4.08 -13.38
CA ASN A 166 0.80 4.28 -14.12
C ASN A 166 -0.48 3.66 -13.52
N HIS A 167 -0.39 2.89 -12.43
CA HIS A 167 -1.55 2.24 -11.83
C HIS A 167 -1.76 2.69 -10.39
N CYS A 168 -2.90 3.34 -10.15
CA CYS A 168 -3.25 3.88 -8.83
C CYS A 168 -2.13 4.75 -8.20
N ASP A 169 -1.41 5.50 -9.03
CA ASP A 169 -0.18 6.23 -8.67
C ASP A 169 -0.24 7.75 -8.95
N GLY A 170 -1.43 8.28 -9.25
CA GLY A 170 -1.63 9.71 -9.50
C GLY A 170 -1.72 10.51 -8.20
N ALA A 171 -0.84 11.51 -8.04
CA ALA A 171 -0.84 12.45 -6.91
C ALA A 171 -1.65 13.74 -7.20
N ALA A 172 -1.64 14.20 -8.47
CA ALA A 172 -2.40 15.32 -9.04
C ALA A 172 -2.64 15.08 -10.55
N GLU A 173 -3.31 16.00 -11.27
CA GLU A 173 -3.42 15.94 -12.73
C GLU A 173 -2.01 15.94 -13.34
N ASP A 174 -1.52 14.74 -13.69
CA ASP A 174 -0.28 14.42 -14.40
C ASP A 174 1.01 14.19 -13.58
N GLU A 175 0.97 14.31 -12.24
CA GLU A 175 2.07 13.86 -11.39
C GLU A 175 1.89 12.41 -10.95
N ARG A 176 2.77 11.53 -11.44
CA ARG A 176 2.80 10.10 -11.16
C ARG A 176 4.12 9.71 -10.50
N SER A 177 4.03 8.97 -9.40
CA SER A 177 5.21 8.57 -8.60
C SER A 177 5.37 7.05 -8.47
N GLY A 178 4.62 6.26 -9.25
CA GLY A 178 4.73 4.80 -9.21
C GLY A 178 6.06 4.29 -9.80
N CYS A 179 6.49 3.10 -9.37
CA CYS A 179 7.78 2.55 -9.77
C CYS A 179 7.71 1.77 -11.11
N PRO A 180 8.53 2.11 -12.13
CA PRO A 180 8.54 1.42 -13.43
C PRO A 180 9.12 0.00 -13.36
N VAL A 181 10.10 -0.24 -12.47
CA VAL A 181 10.69 -1.57 -12.29
C VAL A 181 9.69 -2.49 -11.58
N LEU A 182 8.92 -1.97 -10.61
CA LEU A 182 7.83 -2.73 -10.00
C LEU A 182 6.77 -3.11 -11.03
N LEU A 183 6.37 -2.19 -11.92
CA LEU A 183 5.46 -2.48 -13.03
C LEU A 183 5.98 -3.64 -13.90
N THR A 184 7.24 -3.56 -14.32
CA THR A 184 7.90 -4.61 -15.11
C THR A 184 7.89 -5.96 -14.37
N ARG A 185 8.21 -5.94 -13.07
CA ARG A 185 8.23 -7.16 -12.25
C ARG A 185 6.85 -7.77 -12.09
N LEU A 186 5.81 -6.96 -11.87
CA LEU A 186 4.43 -7.42 -11.79
C LEU A 186 3.95 -8.00 -13.12
N GLY A 187 4.34 -7.41 -14.26
CA GLY A 187 4.02 -7.96 -15.58
C GLY A 187 4.68 -9.32 -15.87
N ALA A 188 5.85 -9.57 -15.27
CA ALA A 188 6.56 -10.85 -15.37
C ALA A 188 6.01 -11.92 -14.39
N VAL A 189 5.74 -11.56 -13.14
CA VAL A 189 5.31 -12.49 -12.08
C VAL A 189 3.80 -12.73 -12.09
N ARG A 190 3.03 -11.71 -12.47
CA ARG A 190 1.56 -11.73 -12.61
C ARG A 190 0.83 -12.25 -11.37
N PRO A 191 1.01 -11.61 -10.20
CA PRO A 191 0.25 -11.97 -9.01
C PRO A 191 -1.24 -11.70 -9.22
N MET A 192 -2.09 -12.34 -8.41
CA MET A 192 -3.53 -12.07 -8.45
C MET A 192 -3.82 -10.64 -8.01
N LEU A 193 -3.17 -10.20 -6.91
CA LEU A 193 -3.35 -8.90 -6.30
C LEU A 193 -1.99 -8.23 -6.09
N ASN A 194 -1.89 -6.94 -6.40
CA ASN A 194 -0.90 -6.03 -5.83
C ASN A 194 -1.64 -5.01 -4.96
N ILE A 195 -1.32 -4.96 -3.67
CA ILE A 195 -1.95 -4.06 -2.70
C ILE A 195 -0.91 -3.05 -2.23
N CYS A 196 -1.22 -1.77 -2.39
CA CYS A 196 -0.32 -0.66 -2.10
C CYS A 196 -1.01 0.52 -1.40
N GLY A 197 -0.24 1.59 -1.19
CA GLY A 197 -0.69 2.84 -0.59
C GLY A 197 0.16 4.01 -1.07
N HIS A 198 0.68 4.81 -0.14
CA HIS A 198 1.65 5.89 -0.31
C HIS A 198 1.11 7.12 -1.06
N ILE A 199 0.50 6.91 -2.23
CA ILE A 199 -0.09 7.95 -3.06
C ILE A 199 -1.57 8.07 -2.72
N HIS A 200 -1.93 8.94 -1.78
CA HIS A 200 -3.30 9.05 -1.27
C HIS A 200 -4.35 9.39 -2.35
N ALA A 201 -4.00 10.27 -3.30
CA ALA A 201 -4.87 10.60 -4.43
C ALA A 201 -5.05 9.43 -5.42
N GLY A 202 -4.13 8.45 -5.38
CA GLY A 202 -4.18 7.24 -6.19
C GLY A 202 -5.14 6.17 -5.67
N ARG A 203 -5.80 6.38 -4.52
CA ARG A 203 -6.76 5.45 -3.91
C ARG A 203 -7.77 4.94 -4.94
N GLY A 204 -7.75 3.63 -5.19
CA GLY A 204 -8.57 3.03 -6.23
C GLY A 204 -8.21 1.58 -6.51
N VAL A 205 -8.85 1.01 -7.53
CA VAL A 205 -8.59 -0.34 -8.00
C VAL A 205 -8.52 -0.33 -9.52
N GLU A 206 -7.48 -0.98 -10.05
CA GLU A 206 -7.30 -1.21 -11.48
C GLU A 206 -7.05 -2.68 -11.74
N ARG A 207 -7.74 -3.23 -12.75
CA ARG A 207 -7.45 -4.57 -13.26
C ARG A 207 -6.62 -4.44 -14.52
N VAL A 208 -5.37 -4.87 -14.43
CA VAL A 208 -4.39 -4.83 -15.50
C VAL A 208 -4.37 -6.19 -16.19
N ARG A 209 -4.57 -6.22 -17.50
CA ARG A 209 -4.32 -7.39 -18.35
C ARG A 209 -2.95 -7.25 -18.99
N TRP A 210 -2.10 -8.25 -18.80
CA TRP A 210 -0.74 -8.29 -19.31
C TRP A 210 -0.70 -8.88 -20.71
N ARG A 211 0.09 -8.28 -21.61
CA ARG A 211 0.30 -8.84 -22.94
C ARG A 211 1.10 -10.14 -22.84
N THR A 212 0.69 -11.16 -23.61
CA THR A 212 1.34 -12.48 -23.63
C THR A 212 2.39 -12.61 -24.74
N THR A 213 2.30 -11.79 -25.78
CA THR A 213 3.25 -11.78 -26.91
C THR A 213 4.00 -10.45 -26.95
N PRO A 214 5.34 -10.43 -26.85
CA PRO A 214 6.11 -9.19 -26.93
C PRO A 214 6.10 -8.64 -28.37
N GLY A 215 5.48 -7.48 -28.56
CA GLY A 215 5.74 -6.61 -29.71
C GLY A 215 6.95 -5.71 -29.41
N HIS A 216 7.79 -5.44 -30.39
CA HIS A 216 9.11 -4.81 -30.20
C HIS A 216 9.07 -3.32 -29.76
N ASP A 217 7.89 -2.75 -29.48
CA ASP A 217 7.70 -1.34 -29.08
C ASP A 217 6.32 -1.09 -28.41
N GLU A 218 5.76 -2.08 -27.73
CA GLU A 218 4.40 -1.98 -27.18
C GLU A 218 4.38 -2.06 -25.64
N SER A 219 3.47 -1.33 -24.98
CA SER A 219 3.38 -1.29 -23.51
C SER A 219 3.09 -2.67 -22.90
N LEU A 220 3.58 -2.95 -21.69
CA LEU A 220 3.43 -4.29 -21.05
C LEU A 220 1.96 -4.69 -20.86
N GLU A 221 1.10 -3.69 -20.68
CA GLU A 221 -0.32 -3.78 -20.46
C GLU A 221 -1.06 -3.90 -21.80
N GLU A 222 -1.90 -4.92 -21.92
CA GLU A 222 -2.84 -5.08 -23.03
C GLU A 222 -4.10 -4.22 -22.82
N ALA A 223 -4.60 -4.18 -21.58
CA ALA A 223 -5.79 -3.42 -21.21
C ALA A 223 -5.80 -3.10 -19.70
N VAL A 224 -6.45 -2.00 -19.34
CA VAL A 224 -6.69 -1.61 -17.95
C VAL A 224 -8.19 -1.34 -17.77
N GLU A 225 -8.80 -1.96 -16.77
CA GLU A 225 -10.18 -1.70 -16.34
C GLU A 225 -10.15 -0.99 -14.99
N HIS A 226 -10.79 0.18 -14.93
CA HIS A 226 -10.87 0.97 -13.71
C HIS A 226 -12.12 0.61 -12.91
N TRP A 227 -11.97 0.39 -11.61
CA TRP A 227 -13.09 0.11 -10.72
C TRP A 227 -13.81 1.38 -10.30
N THR A 228 -15.14 1.33 -10.31
CA THR A 228 -15.99 2.34 -9.66
C THR A 228 -16.35 1.88 -8.25
N ASP A 229 -15.91 2.62 -7.24
CA ASP A 229 -16.13 2.26 -5.83
C ASP A 229 -17.64 2.26 -5.49
N PRO A 230 -18.27 1.10 -5.21
CA PRO A 230 -19.70 1.03 -4.93
C PRO A 230 -20.07 1.63 -3.56
N GLY A 231 -19.08 1.83 -2.68
CA GLY A 231 -19.23 2.42 -1.37
C GLY A 231 -19.10 3.94 -1.35
N ILE A 232 -18.70 4.57 -2.46
CA ILE A 232 -18.49 6.03 -2.50
C ILE A 232 -19.81 6.78 -2.28
N GLY A 233 -19.77 7.81 -1.42
CA GLY A 233 -20.93 8.66 -1.12
C GLY A 233 -22.11 7.98 -0.40
N ASN A 234 -21.98 6.73 0.03
CA ASN A 234 -23.10 5.98 0.63
C ASN A 234 -22.67 5.09 1.81
N LYS A 235 -23.54 4.19 2.32
CA LYS A 235 -23.25 3.30 3.46
C LYS A 235 -22.75 1.89 3.07
N LYS A 236 -22.73 1.55 1.79
CA LYS A 236 -22.26 0.25 1.28
C LYS A 236 -20.75 0.11 1.52
N LEU A 237 -20.29 -1.15 1.51
CA LEU A 237 -18.87 -1.46 1.50
C LEU A 237 -18.26 -1.07 0.16
N SER A 238 -17.01 -0.61 0.21
CA SER A 238 -16.13 -0.46 -0.94
C SER A 238 -15.66 -1.86 -1.39
N LEU A 239 -16.59 -2.63 -1.95
CA LEU A 239 -16.43 -4.05 -2.27
C LEU A 239 -15.96 -4.26 -3.71
N LEU A 240 -14.92 -5.08 -3.87
CA LEU A 240 -14.45 -5.68 -5.10
C LEU A 240 -14.72 -7.19 -5.07
N ASP A 241 -15.65 -7.68 -5.89
CA ASP A 241 -15.96 -9.10 -6.01
C ASP A 241 -15.23 -9.72 -7.21
N LEU A 242 -14.21 -10.53 -6.92
CA LEU A 242 -13.40 -11.29 -7.88
C LEU A 242 -13.80 -12.77 -7.94
N THR A 243 -14.94 -13.15 -7.35
CA THR A 243 -15.43 -14.54 -7.37
C THR A 243 -16.16 -14.87 -8.67
N SER A 244 -16.12 -16.14 -9.08
CA SER A 244 -16.79 -16.62 -10.29
C SER A 244 -18.33 -16.59 -10.25
N LYS A 245 -18.94 -16.52 -9.05
CA LYS A 245 -20.40 -16.64 -8.86
C LYS A 245 -21.16 -15.33 -9.04
N SER A 246 -20.59 -14.22 -8.57
CA SER A 246 -21.25 -12.91 -8.53
C SER A 246 -20.39 -11.78 -9.09
N GLY A 247 -19.11 -12.02 -9.34
CA GLY A 247 -18.16 -11.06 -9.89
C GLY A 247 -17.53 -11.50 -11.21
N ARG A 248 -16.45 -10.81 -11.58
CA ARG A 248 -15.59 -11.16 -12.74
C ARG A 248 -14.30 -11.79 -12.20
N ALA A 249 -14.23 -13.11 -12.27
CA ALA A 249 -13.04 -13.87 -11.91
C ALA A 249 -11.82 -13.44 -12.75
N LEU A 250 -10.64 -13.51 -12.15
CA LEU A 250 -9.36 -13.26 -12.82
C LEU A 250 -9.19 -14.19 -14.02
N GLY A 251 -8.87 -13.63 -15.19
CA GLY A 251 -8.62 -14.40 -16.42
C GLY A 251 -9.86 -14.75 -17.26
N SER A 252 -11.06 -14.26 -16.93
CA SER A 252 -12.23 -14.41 -17.81
C SER A 252 -12.14 -13.46 -19.01
N VAL A 253 -11.88 -14.03 -20.20
CA VAL A 253 -11.88 -13.33 -21.50
C VAL A 253 -13.33 -13.09 -21.92
N LYS A 254 -13.94 -11.99 -21.47
CA LYS A 254 -15.04 -11.38 -22.20
C LYS A 254 -14.51 -10.12 -22.90
N PRO A 255 -14.69 -9.98 -24.23
CA PRO A 255 -14.21 -8.82 -24.95
C PRO A 255 -15.11 -7.64 -24.61
N GLN A 256 -14.58 -6.62 -23.93
CA GLN A 256 -15.24 -5.33 -23.79
C GLN A 256 -14.26 -4.16 -23.88
N THR A 257 -14.83 -3.08 -24.39
CA THR A 257 -14.25 -1.92 -25.05
C THR A 257 -13.42 -1.02 -24.15
N ARG A 258 -12.32 -0.50 -24.71
CA ARG A 258 -11.47 0.57 -24.18
C ARG A 258 -12.32 1.75 -23.70
N GLN A 259 -12.50 1.89 -22.38
CA GLN A 259 -13.07 3.11 -21.81
C GLN A 259 -11.93 4.11 -21.60
N ARG A 260 -12.08 5.31 -22.20
CA ARG A 260 -11.24 6.47 -21.87
C ARG A 260 -11.67 7.01 -20.50
N ARG A 261 -10.71 7.60 -19.78
CA ARG A 261 -10.94 8.42 -18.57
C ARG A 261 -12.24 9.24 -18.69
N PRO A 262 -13.04 9.39 -17.62
CA PRO A 262 -13.78 10.61 -17.42
C PRO A 262 -12.77 11.68 -16.98
N ASP A 263 -12.49 12.62 -17.87
CA ASP A 263 -11.88 13.89 -17.48
C ASP A 263 -12.87 14.66 -16.59
N SER A 264 -12.32 15.30 -15.55
CA SER A 264 -12.84 16.43 -14.77
C SER A 264 -14.32 16.46 -14.30
N LEU A 265 -14.47 16.52 -12.97
CA LEU A 265 -15.62 17.16 -12.33
C LEU A 265 -15.42 18.69 -12.40
N GLU A 266 -16.01 19.33 -13.40
CA GLU A 266 -16.53 20.70 -13.28
C GLU A 266 -17.86 20.81 -14.03
N GLU A 267 -18.95 21.05 -13.29
CA GLU A 267 -19.97 22.08 -13.55
C GLU A 267 -21.19 21.83 -12.65
N GLU A 268 -21.22 22.47 -11.48
CA GLU A 268 -22.48 22.88 -10.86
C GLU A 268 -22.28 24.11 -9.96
N TYR A 269 -22.02 25.27 -10.56
CA TYR A 269 -22.35 26.56 -9.95
C TYR A 269 -22.83 27.52 -11.05
N GLY A 270 -24.15 27.50 -11.27
CA GLY A 270 -24.85 28.53 -12.01
C GLY A 270 -24.97 29.81 -11.18
N SER A 271 -24.61 30.92 -11.83
CA SER A 271 -25.23 32.25 -11.73
C SER A 271 -25.21 32.97 -10.37
N LEU A 272 -24.31 33.97 -10.28
CA LEU A 272 -24.46 35.14 -9.42
C LEU A 272 -25.71 35.96 -9.82
N PRO A 273 -26.25 36.76 -8.87
CA PRO A 273 -26.21 38.19 -9.12
C PRO A 273 -25.63 39.02 -7.95
N ASP A 274 -24.88 40.02 -8.39
CA ASP A 274 -24.48 41.31 -7.81
C ASP A 274 -25.22 41.79 -6.54
N ALA A 275 -24.45 42.15 -5.49
CA ALA A 275 -24.79 43.22 -4.54
C ALA A 275 -23.65 43.53 -3.54
N PHE A 276 -23.06 44.72 -3.69
CA PHE A 276 -22.52 45.61 -2.65
C PHE A 276 -21.22 45.27 -1.89
N GLN A 277 -20.12 45.72 -2.48
CA GLN A 277 -19.15 46.69 -1.94
C GLN A 277 -19.44 47.28 -0.53
N ARG A 278 -18.47 47.15 0.41
CA ARG A 278 -17.84 48.26 1.16
C ARG A 278 -16.73 47.81 2.12
N LEU A 279 -15.67 48.61 2.09
CA LEU A 279 -14.49 48.66 2.97
C LEU A 279 -14.84 48.90 4.45
N ASN A 280 -14.03 48.40 5.39
CA ASN A 280 -13.26 49.29 6.27
C ASN A 280 -12.20 48.59 7.15
N ASP A 281 -11.17 49.39 7.41
CA ASP A 281 -9.91 49.14 8.11
C ASP A 281 -9.98 49.26 9.66
N ARG A 282 -8.89 48.76 10.30
CA ARG A 282 -8.18 49.22 11.53
C ARG A 282 -8.53 48.65 12.92
N ALA A 283 -7.52 47.91 13.43
CA ALA A 283 -6.68 48.17 14.62
C ALA A 283 -7.23 47.97 16.06
N GLY A 284 -6.46 47.24 16.88
CA GLY A 284 -6.47 47.35 18.36
C GLY A 284 -6.03 46.09 19.13
N GLN A 285 -4.77 46.04 19.57
CA GLN A 285 -4.24 45.22 20.68
C GLN A 285 -4.22 46.07 21.99
N PRO A 286 -3.83 45.58 23.21
CA PRO A 286 -3.85 44.24 23.83
C PRO A 286 -4.33 44.24 25.34
N ALA A 287 -4.35 43.06 26.00
CA ALA A 287 -3.65 42.74 27.28
C ALA A 287 -4.38 41.80 28.27
N SER A 288 -3.58 41.17 29.16
CA SER A 288 -3.85 40.16 30.20
C SER A 288 -3.96 38.71 29.69
N GLY A 289 -3.32 37.69 30.27
CA GLY A 289 -2.49 37.58 31.47
C GLY A 289 -2.60 36.13 31.96
N ASP A 290 -1.45 35.50 32.20
CA ASP A 290 -1.23 34.28 32.98
C ASP A 290 -1.51 32.85 32.44
N GLN A 291 -0.41 32.09 32.48
CA GLN A 291 -0.25 30.69 32.94
C GLN A 291 -0.40 29.50 31.95
N ASN A 292 0.78 29.07 31.47
CA ASN A 292 1.26 27.69 31.37
C ASN A 292 0.27 26.57 31.01
N LEU A 293 0.02 26.40 29.72
CA LEU A 293 -0.11 25.09 29.06
C LEU A 293 0.39 25.27 27.62
N ILE A 294 1.43 24.54 27.19
CA ILE A 294 1.81 24.49 25.77
C ILE A 294 0.87 23.47 25.10
N PRO A 295 -0.06 23.88 24.22
CA PRO A 295 -0.88 22.95 23.46
C PRO A 295 -0.05 22.36 22.32
N THR A 296 -0.23 21.08 22.01
CA THR A 296 0.45 20.31 20.95
C THR A 296 0.13 20.76 19.51
N SER A 297 -0.38 21.98 19.31
CA SER A 297 -0.73 22.53 17.98
C SER A 297 0.43 23.25 17.27
N SER A 298 1.68 23.08 17.71
CA SER A 298 2.86 23.73 17.12
C SER A 298 3.80 22.79 16.35
N LEU A 299 3.50 21.49 16.22
CA LEU A 299 4.36 20.55 15.47
C LEU A 299 3.84 20.23 14.06
N THR A 300 2.68 20.77 13.66
CA THR A 300 2.17 20.62 12.30
C THR A 300 2.90 21.51 11.29
N LYS A 301 3.58 22.59 11.72
CA LYS A 301 4.20 23.57 10.82
C LYS A 301 5.40 23.06 10.01
N VAL A 302 6.06 21.98 10.42
CA VAL A 302 7.20 21.43 9.66
C VAL A 302 6.73 20.50 8.53
N ALA A 303 5.55 19.88 8.65
CA ALA A 303 4.97 19.02 7.62
C ALA A 303 4.05 19.76 6.61
N LEU A 304 3.98 21.09 6.67
CA LEU A 304 3.02 21.92 5.91
C LEU A 304 3.61 22.59 4.65
N TYR A 305 4.88 22.33 4.32
CA TYR A 305 5.54 22.91 3.14
C TYR A 305 5.91 21.91 2.04
N GLU A 306 5.72 20.61 2.26
CA GLU A 306 6.35 19.56 1.43
C GLU A 306 5.45 19.03 0.30
N ASP A 307 4.74 19.91 -0.40
CA ASP A 307 3.97 19.54 -1.60
C ASP A 307 4.10 20.55 -2.75
N LYS A 308 5.21 21.31 -2.78
CA LYS A 308 5.56 22.14 -3.93
C LYS A 308 7.03 22.01 -4.30
N ALA A 309 7.23 21.64 -5.57
CA ALA A 309 8.23 22.19 -6.49
C ALA A 309 9.58 21.47 -6.69
N LEU A 310 9.71 21.00 -7.93
CA LEU A 310 10.78 21.29 -8.91
C LEU A 310 12.07 20.45 -8.91
N TRP A 311 12.17 19.64 -9.98
CA TRP A 311 13.32 18.88 -10.43
C TRP A 311 14.47 19.77 -10.94
N GLY A 312 15.68 19.50 -10.44
CA GLY A 312 16.95 19.97 -11.00
C GLY A 312 17.97 18.84 -11.00
N LYS A 313 18.43 18.44 -12.19
CA LYS A 313 19.48 17.45 -12.46
C LYS A 313 20.85 17.94 -11.99
N GLU A 314 21.77 17.02 -11.67
CA GLU A 314 23.17 16.93 -12.18
C GLU A 314 23.94 15.75 -11.53
N PRO A 315 25.09 15.29 -12.08
CA PRO A 315 25.40 13.86 -12.26
C PRO A 315 26.59 13.28 -11.46
N GLY A 316 26.61 11.94 -11.38
CA GLY A 316 27.78 11.10 -11.72
C GLY A 316 28.78 10.71 -10.61
N SER A 317 28.87 9.40 -10.31
CA SER A 317 30.15 8.71 -10.07
C SER A 317 29.95 7.18 -10.06
N ALA A 318 30.81 6.48 -10.78
CA ALA A 318 30.82 5.03 -10.94
C ALA A 318 31.72 4.37 -9.90
N VAL A 319 31.28 3.28 -9.27
CA VAL A 319 32.17 2.36 -8.52
C VAL A 319 31.74 0.90 -8.74
N ARG A 320 32.75 0.05 -8.90
CA ARG A 320 32.72 -1.38 -9.27
C ARG A 320 32.27 -2.30 -8.13
N ALA A 321 31.64 -3.40 -8.51
CA ALA A 321 31.23 -4.53 -7.67
C ALA A 321 32.39 -5.43 -7.22
N PRO A 322 32.18 -6.21 -6.15
CA PRO A 322 32.70 -7.58 -6.07
C PRO A 322 31.61 -8.64 -5.81
N SER A 323 32.03 -9.85 -6.15
CA SER A 323 31.36 -11.13 -6.36
C SER A 323 30.77 -11.84 -5.14
N ASP A 324 29.70 -12.59 -5.43
CA ASP A 324 29.25 -13.90 -4.89
C ASP A 324 30.01 -14.51 -3.71
N ILE A 325 29.25 -14.99 -2.71
CA ILE A 325 29.40 -16.30 -2.03
C ILE A 325 28.09 -16.65 -1.30
N GLY A 326 27.61 -17.88 -1.51
CA GLY A 326 27.08 -18.73 -0.44
C GLY A 326 25.59 -18.65 -0.09
N ARG A 327 24.80 -19.51 -0.74
CA ARG A 327 23.48 -19.98 -0.27
C ARG A 327 23.63 -20.79 1.03
N ASP A 328 22.64 -20.69 1.92
CA ASP A 328 22.10 -21.84 2.64
C ASP A 328 20.63 -21.58 3.01
N GLU A 329 19.72 -22.24 2.28
CA GLU A 329 18.30 -22.30 2.57
C GLU A 329 18.02 -23.56 3.41
N ALA A 330 17.43 -23.38 4.59
CA ALA A 330 16.80 -24.48 5.33
C ALA A 330 15.29 -24.44 5.09
N ALA A 331 14.84 -25.37 4.24
CA ALA A 331 13.45 -25.58 3.86
C ALA A 331 12.63 -26.26 4.97
N ILE A 332 11.36 -25.87 5.09
CA ILE A 332 10.31 -26.72 5.68
C ILE A 332 9.21 -26.89 4.63
N ASP A 333 8.96 -28.16 4.33
CA ASP A 333 8.37 -28.70 3.13
C ASP A 333 6.83 -28.62 3.12
N CYS A 334 6.27 -28.05 2.05
CA CYS A 334 4.85 -28.06 1.71
C CYS A 334 4.61 -28.80 0.38
N LYS A 335 5.46 -29.77 0.02
CA LYS A 335 5.28 -30.60 -1.16
C LYS A 335 4.46 -31.84 -0.82
N GLY A 336 3.20 -31.82 -1.25
CA GLY A 336 2.55 -33.05 -1.70
C GLY A 336 3.29 -33.63 -2.91
N PRO A 337 2.98 -34.88 -3.32
CA PRO A 337 3.82 -35.67 -4.22
C PRO A 337 4.08 -34.89 -5.52
N GLU A 338 5.33 -34.99 -6.02
CA GLU A 338 5.84 -34.37 -7.24
C GLU A 338 4.80 -34.37 -8.37
N ARG A 339 4.00 -33.31 -8.40
CA ARG A 339 3.34 -32.84 -9.59
C ARG A 339 4.28 -31.77 -10.12
N SER A 340 4.73 -31.93 -11.36
CA SER A 340 5.10 -30.84 -12.26
C SER A 340 4.51 -29.51 -11.76
N LEU A 341 5.36 -28.48 -11.57
CA LEU A 341 4.93 -27.09 -11.28
C LEU A 341 3.57 -26.88 -11.96
N PRO A 342 2.47 -26.68 -11.21
CA PRO A 342 1.17 -26.68 -11.84
C PRO A 342 1.20 -25.60 -12.91
N MET A 343 0.81 -25.96 -14.13
CA MET A 343 0.62 -25.08 -15.29
C MET A 343 -0.20 -23.79 -14.98
N ALA A 344 -0.74 -23.65 -13.78
CA ALA A 344 -1.51 -22.53 -13.27
C ALA A 344 -0.68 -21.25 -13.04
N VAL A 345 0.62 -21.33 -12.75
CA VAL A 345 1.47 -20.11 -12.62
C VAL A 345 1.76 -19.50 -14.00
N GLU A 346 1.79 -20.31 -15.06
CA GLU A 346 1.98 -19.86 -16.45
C GLU A 346 0.70 -19.28 -17.10
N GLN A 347 -0.44 -19.21 -16.38
CA GLN A 347 -1.75 -18.89 -16.98
C GLN A 347 -2.41 -17.60 -16.48
N ARG A 348 -1.84 -16.87 -15.51
CA ARG A 348 -2.42 -15.58 -15.09
C ARG A 348 -2.15 -14.54 -16.17
N SER A 349 -3.22 -13.96 -16.72
CA SER A 349 -3.16 -12.85 -17.67
C SER A 349 -3.53 -11.52 -17.03
N GLU A 350 -4.02 -11.51 -15.78
CA GLU A 350 -4.50 -10.32 -15.11
C GLU A 350 -3.93 -10.19 -13.69
N THR A 351 -3.65 -8.96 -13.28
CA THR A 351 -3.34 -8.56 -11.91
C THR A 351 -4.28 -7.43 -11.50
N VAL A 352 -4.81 -7.47 -10.28
CA VAL A 352 -5.54 -6.33 -9.71
C VAL A 352 -4.59 -5.49 -8.86
N VAL A 353 -4.38 -4.25 -9.24
CA VAL A 353 -3.67 -3.25 -8.44
C VAL A 353 -4.68 -2.52 -7.56
N ILE A 354 -4.40 -2.43 -6.26
CA ILE A 354 -5.28 -1.86 -5.24
C ILE A 354 -4.46 -0.86 -4.43
N ASN A 355 -4.67 0.43 -4.64
CA ASN A 355 -4.17 1.43 -3.70
C ASN A 355 -5.21 1.60 -2.59
N ALA A 356 -4.85 1.18 -1.39
CA ALA A 356 -5.71 1.08 -0.24
C ALA A 356 -5.56 2.26 0.75
N ALA A 357 -4.98 3.39 0.31
CA ALA A 357 -4.79 4.58 1.14
C ALA A 357 -6.10 5.01 1.82
N LEU A 358 -6.08 4.99 3.16
CA LEU A 358 -7.22 5.35 3.99
C LEU A 358 -7.39 6.86 4.04
N LEU A 359 -6.30 7.61 4.19
CA LEU A 359 -6.38 9.06 4.14
C LEU A 359 -6.42 9.55 2.69
N GLY A 360 -7.24 10.57 2.45
CA GLY A 360 -7.27 11.28 1.18
C GLY A 360 -6.07 12.22 1.02
N PRO A 361 -5.94 12.86 -0.16
CA PRO A 361 -4.88 13.83 -0.39
C PRO A 361 -5.00 15.02 0.56
N ARG A 362 -3.86 15.58 0.96
CA ARG A 362 -3.81 16.78 1.79
C ARG A 362 -4.00 18.00 0.90
N VAL A 363 -5.11 18.71 1.08
CA VAL A 363 -5.38 19.96 0.36
C VAL A 363 -5.29 21.11 1.36
N ALA A 364 -4.43 22.08 1.08
CA ALA A 364 -4.21 23.23 1.97
C ALA A 364 -5.54 23.93 2.32
N GLY A 365 -5.78 24.12 3.62
CA GLY A 365 -7.00 24.74 4.13
C GLY A 365 -8.25 23.85 4.16
N ARG A 366 -8.15 22.56 3.80
CA ARG A 366 -9.24 21.58 3.90
C ARG A 366 -8.89 20.46 4.87
N ALA A 367 -9.92 19.93 5.54
CA ALA A 367 -9.77 18.73 6.34
C ALA A 367 -9.41 17.53 5.44
N ILE A 368 -8.50 16.68 5.91
CA ILE A 368 -8.11 15.46 5.19
C ILE A 368 -9.31 14.52 5.17
N GLY A 369 -9.74 14.12 3.98
CA GLY A 369 -10.80 13.12 3.81
C GLY A 369 -10.36 11.74 4.30
N VAL A 370 -11.32 10.91 4.73
CA VAL A 370 -11.05 9.52 5.13
C VAL A 370 -11.88 8.59 4.24
N ASN A 371 -11.19 7.71 3.53
CA ASN A 371 -11.75 6.67 2.69
C ASN A 371 -12.15 5.45 3.53
N LYS A 372 -13.01 4.61 2.96
CA LYS A 372 -13.31 3.29 3.55
C LYS A 372 -12.23 2.27 3.16
N PRO A 373 -11.99 1.25 4.01
CA PRO A 373 -11.26 0.06 3.62
C PRO A 373 -11.83 -0.56 2.34
N ILE A 374 -10.96 -1.00 1.44
CA ILE A 374 -11.36 -1.78 0.27
C ILE A 374 -11.53 -3.23 0.72
N VAL A 375 -12.69 -3.81 0.44
CA VAL A 375 -12.97 -5.21 0.75
C VAL A 375 -12.89 -6.00 -0.56
N VAL A 376 -12.11 -7.08 -0.58
CA VAL A 376 -11.91 -7.93 -1.75
C VAL A 376 -12.43 -9.32 -1.44
N ASP A 377 -13.41 -9.79 -2.20
CA ASP A 377 -13.81 -11.19 -2.19
C ASP A 377 -13.09 -11.91 -3.35
N VAL A 378 -12.21 -12.86 -3.03
CA VAL A 378 -11.38 -13.57 -4.03
C VAL A 378 -11.41 -15.08 -3.78
N GLU A 379 -11.32 -15.88 -4.85
CA GLU A 379 -11.24 -17.33 -4.73
C GLU A 379 -9.78 -17.77 -4.57
N LEU A 380 -9.44 -18.44 -3.46
CA LEU A 380 -8.09 -18.94 -3.16
C LEU A 380 -8.06 -20.48 -3.04
N PRO A 381 -6.88 -21.12 -3.23
CA PRO A 381 -6.73 -22.56 -3.06
C PRO A 381 -7.12 -23.01 -1.65
N VAL A 382 -7.79 -24.16 -1.55
CA VAL A 382 -8.09 -24.81 -0.26
C VAL A 382 -6.86 -25.60 0.16
N TRP A 383 -6.40 -25.44 1.40
CA TRP A 383 -5.31 -26.28 1.87
C TRP A 383 -5.87 -27.65 2.28
N GLN A 384 -5.32 -28.73 1.72
CA GLN A 384 -5.69 -30.10 2.11
C GLN A 384 -4.76 -30.55 3.23
N SER A 385 -5.33 -30.86 4.40
CA SER A 385 -4.62 -31.63 5.42
C SER A 385 -4.45 -33.05 4.91
N PHE A 386 -3.21 -33.47 4.63
CA PHE A 386 -2.90 -34.88 4.47
C PHE A 386 -3.15 -35.58 5.81
N HIS A 387 -4.37 -36.05 6.03
CA HIS A 387 -4.60 -37.13 6.96
C HIS A 387 -4.17 -38.40 6.22
N GLY A 388 -2.98 -38.90 6.55
CA GLY A 388 -2.58 -40.24 6.14
C GLY A 388 -3.61 -41.25 6.63
N GLU A 389 -4.06 -42.10 5.71
CA GLU A 389 -4.88 -43.28 5.99
C GLU A 389 -4.16 -44.25 6.94
#